data_AF-A0A382JIZ1-F1
#
_entry.id   AF-A0A382JIZ1-F1
#
_cell.length_a   1.000
_cell.length_b   1.000
_cell.length_c   1.000
_cell.angle_alpha   90.00
_cell.angle_beta   90.00
_cell.angle_gamma   90.00
#
_symmetry.space_group_name_H-M   'P 1'
#
loop_
_entity.id
_entity.type
_entity.pdbx_description
1 polymer ?
#
loop_
_entity_poly.entity_id
_entity_poly.type
_entity_poly.pdbx_seq_one_letter_code
_entity_poly.pdbx_strand_id
1 'polypeptide(L)'
;TRDPFAHRQHLLLNDLIGYRKHFFIGGSANWGDLAGFFRGNVSQIKIHEEGTYSASEINAWGISDYDLLMEAHNVFIEEQEPFISVILTAGHHPPFSIPDIDGFEHTPFTEKHKKNGFSNQKDLNAFRFMDYSLGEFINSAKEEKYFENTIFVILGDHGFGHSSQPNLFGALSLHNFHVPLTIFSPGLNLQHKEISDVASSIDLMPTIMGLLSVPYVNTTLGKNLLQTNKMASNAFIFTATNSTYGLISNNYYVISNVDGSNTVYDMNNNNFIDTANLEINKMKELNNGFYHMSKFLRYHNE
;
A
#
# COMPACT_ATOMS: atom_id res chain seq x y z
N THR A 1 18.54 0.60 9.07
CA THR A 1 17.43 1.47 9.49
C THR A 1 17.84 2.32 10.69
N ARG A 2 17.26 3.50 10.89
CA ARG A 2 17.46 4.41 12.05
C ARG A 2 16.77 3.92 13.32
N ASP A 3 15.76 3.06 13.20
CA ASP A 3 15.15 2.37 14.34
C ASP A 3 15.81 0.99 14.53
N PRO A 4 16.59 0.76 15.60
CA PRO A 4 17.26 -0.51 15.81
C PRO A 4 16.29 -1.69 15.97
N PHE A 5 15.03 -1.42 16.33
CA PHE A 5 13.99 -2.45 16.47
C PHE A 5 13.24 -2.72 15.16
N ALA A 6 13.47 -1.93 14.11
CA ALA A 6 12.93 -2.19 12.77
C ALA A 6 13.92 -2.98 11.88
N HIS A 7 14.91 -3.64 12.49
CA HIS A 7 15.95 -4.43 11.82
C HIS A 7 15.82 -5.90 12.21
N ARG A 8 16.21 -6.83 11.31
CA ARG A 8 16.03 -8.29 11.48
C ARG A 8 14.60 -8.69 11.84
N GLN A 9 13.63 -8.04 11.22
CA GLN A 9 12.23 -8.40 11.31
C GLN A 9 11.95 -9.58 10.39
N HIS A 10 11.17 -10.56 10.85
CA HIS A 10 10.61 -11.57 9.98
C HIS A 10 9.64 -10.89 8.99
N LEU A 11 9.99 -10.92 7.71
CA LEU A 11 9.19 -10.43 6.60
C LEU A 11 8.88 -11.59 5.66
N LEU A 12 7.61 -11.74 5.27
CA LEU A 12 7.16 -12.80 4.36
C LEU A 12 7.88 -12.79 3.00
N LEU A 13 8.50 -11.67 2.62
CA LEU A 13 9.37 -11.63 1.44
C LEU A 13 10.52 -12.64 1.54
N ASN A 14 11.04 -12.93 2.74
CA ASN A 14 12.13 -13.89 2.92
C ASN A 14 11.69 -15.35 2.76
N ASP A 15 10.41 -15.64 2.94
CA ASP A 15 9.85 -16.98 2.74
C ASP A 15 9.78 -17.35 1.24
N LEU A 16 9.92 -16.38 0.34
CA LEU A 16 10.06 -16.58 -1.10
C LEU A 16 11.49 -17.04 -1.44
N ILE A 17 11.79 -18.30 -1.10
CA ILE A 17 13.07 -18.95 -1.40
C ILE A 17 13.21 -19.17 -2.90
N GLY A 18 14.39 -18.86 -3.44
CA GLY A 18 14.66 -18.91 -4.88
C GLY A 18 14.14 -17.71 -5.66
N TYR A 19 13.33 -16.83 -5.04
CA TYR A 19 12.86 -15.63 -5.71
C TYR A 19 13.91 -14.52 -5.68
N ARG A 20 14.09 -13.88 -6.84
CA ARG A 20 14.75 -12.58 -6.95
C ARG A 20 13.87 -11.52 -6.31
N LYS A 21 14.49 -10.54 -5.65
CA LYS A 21 13.79 -9.53 -4.87
C LYS A 21 14.27 -8.16 -5.34
N HIS A 22 13.34 -7.33 -5.77
CA HIS A 22 13.64 -6.00 -6.25
C HIS A 22 12.84 -4.94 -5.49
N PHE A 23 13.48 -3.81 -5.25
CA PHE A 23 12.83 -2.58 -4.84
C PHE A 23 13.26 -1.47 -5.79
N PHE A 24 12.30 -0.78 -6.39
CA PHE A 24 12.51 0.33 -7.31
C PHE A 24 11.94 1.61 -6.70
N ILE A 25 12.70 2.69 -6.77
CA ILE A 25 12.28 4.04 -6.41
C ILE A 25 12.96 5.03 -7.35
N GLY A 26 12.22 6.03 -7.84
CA GLY A 26 12.77 6.96 -8.83
C GLY A 26 13.94 7.82 -8.31
N GLY A 27 13.92 8.15 -7.01
CA GLY A 27 14.93 8.95 -6.32
C GLY A 27 15.79 8.12 -5.35
N SER A 28 16.34 8.77 -4.32
CA SER A 28 17.16 8.13 -3.29
C SER A 28 16.35 7.16 -2.41
N ALA A 29 16.76 5.89 -2.31
CA ALA A 29 16.18 4.98 -1.32
C ALA A 29 16.63 5.31 0.12
N ASN A 30 17.56 6.26 0.30
CA ASN A 30 17.83 6.83 1.62
C ASN A 30 16.70 7.73 2.14
N TRP A 31 15.83 8.23 1.25
CA TRP A 31 14.60 8.89 1.66
C TRP A 31 13.76 7.93 2.51
N GLY A 32 13.29 8.41 3.67
CA GLY A 32 12.56 7.57 4.62
C GLY A 32 13.34 6.38 5.19
N ASP A 33 14.66 6.30 4.97
CA ASP A 33 15.51 5.18 5.41
C ASP A 33 15.08 3.80 4.82
N LEU A 34 14.43 3.82 3.64
CA LEU A 34 13.95 2.62 2.95
C LEU A 34 15.09 1.65 2.62
N ALA A 35 16.23 2.16 2.13
CA ALA A 35 17.43 1.38 1.89
C ALA A 35 17.93 0.67 3.15
N GLY A 36 17.95 1.39 4.27
CA GLY A 36 18.36 0.85 5.56
C GLY A 36 17.37 -0.18 6.11
N PHE A 37 16.08 -0.04 5.81
CA PHE A 37 15.05 -1.02 6.16
C PHE A 37 15.17 -2.27 5.29
N PHE A 38 15.14 -2.15 3.96
CA PHE A 38 15.19 -3.29 3.05
C PHE A 38 16.48 -4.10 3.20
N ARG A 39 17.65 -3.46 3.20
CA ARG A 39 18.94 -4.15 3.35
C ARG A 39 19.08 -4.86 4.70
N GLY A 40 18.41 -4.36 5.74
CA GLY A 40 18.44 -4.93 7.09
C GLY A 40 17.43 -6.05 7.34
N ASN A 41 16.41 -6.20 6.49
CA ASN A 41 15.30 -7.12 6.72
C ASN A 41 15.03 -8.08 5.56
N VAL A 42 15.40 -7.76 4.33
CA VAL A 42 15.10 -8.58 3.14
C VAL A 42 16.39 -9.13 2.56
N SER A 43 16.54 -10.45 2.66
CA SER A 43 17.70 -11.17 2.16
C SER A 43 17.86 -11.00 0.64
N GLN A 44 19.06 -10.61 0.20
CA GLN A 44 19.43 -10.48 -1.22
C GLN A 44 18.57 -9.49 -2.03
N ILE A 45 17.90 -8.54 -1.38
CA ILE A 45 17.16 -7.47 -2.07
C ILE A 45 18.10 -6.65 -2.95
N LYS A 46 17.73 -6.48 -4.22
CA LYS A 46 18.35 -5.52 -5.13
C LYS A 46 17.54 -4.22 -5.11
N ILE A 47 18.19 -3.14 -4.69
CA ILE A 47 17.59 -1.80 -4.70
C ILE A 47 18.07 -1.09 -5.96
N HIS A 48 17.11 -0.62 -6.74
CA HIS A 48 17.30 0.26 -7.89
C HIS A 48 16.81 1.65 -7.47
N GLU A 49 17.69 2.63 -7.55
CA GLU A 49 17.51 3.98 -7.01
C GLU A 49 18.25 5.00 -7.89
N GLU A 50 18.14 6.29 -7.55
CA GLU A 50 18.86 7.37 -8.23
C GLU A 50 20.35 7.03 -8.49
N GLY A 51 20.86 7.48 -9.64
CA GLY A 51 22.22 7.17 -10.09
C GLY A 51 22.41 5.78 -10.69
N THR A 52 21.43 4.88 -10.61
CA THR A 52 21.44 3.58 -11.33
C THR A 52 20.70 3.62 -12.67
N TYR A 53 19.86 4.63 -12.87
CA TYR A 53 19.01 4.78 -14.07
C TYR A 53 19.69 5.56 -15.18
N SER A 54 19.26 5.29 -16.41
CA SER A 54 19.71 6.02 -17.60
C SER A 54 18.94 7.33 -17.78
N ALA A 55 17.68 7.37 -17.35
CA ALA A 55 16.82 8.55 -17.37
C ALA A 55 17.34 9.64 -16.43
N SER A 56 17.13 10.90 -16.81
CA SER A 56 17.50 12.06 -16.00
C SER A 56 16.45 12.35 -14.94
N GLU A 57 16.88 12.79 -13.76
CA GLU A 57 15.99 13.25 -12.70
C GLU A 57 15.20 14.49 -13.15
N ILE A 58 13.89 14.49 -12.89
CA ILE A 58 12.99 15.58 -13.29
C ILE A 58 12.67 16.53 -12.12
N ASN A 59 12.91 16.09 -10.88
CA ASN A 59 12.82 16.88 -9.65
C ASN A 59 13.47 16.13 -8.46
N ALA A 60 13.24 16.64 -7.24
CA ALA A 60 13.78 16.07 -5.99
C ALA A 60 13.27 14.66 -5.64
N TRP A 61 12.28 14.13 -6.36
CA TRP A 61 11.76 12.77 -6.21
C TRP A 61 12.38 11.78 -7.21
N GLY A 62 13.28 12.26 -8.09
CA GLY A 62 14.05 11.45 -9.02
C GLY A 62 13.52 11.46 -10.46
N ILE A 63 13.64 10.32 -11.14
CA ILE A 63 13.11 10.11 -12.49
C ILE A 63 11.58 10.06 -12.51
N SER A 64 10.96 10.16 -13.69
CA SER A 64 9.50 10.13 -13.82
C SER A 64 8.92 8.73 -13.51
N ASP A 65 7.63 8.66 -13.15
CA ASP A 65 6.96 7.37 -12.93
C ASP A 65 6.96 6.50 -14.21
N TYR A 66 6.89 7.12 -15.39
CA TYR A 66 7.02 6.43 -16.69
C TYR A 66 8.40 5.77 -16.81
N ASP A 67 9.46 6.55 -16.61
CA ASP A 67 10.84 6.04 -16.71
C ASP A 67 11.10 4.95 -15.66
N LEU A 68 10.64 5.14 -14.43
CA LEU A 68 10.78 4.16 -13.34
C LEU A 68 10.14 2.82 -13.69
N LEU A 69 8.92 2.85 -14.23
CA LEU A 69 8.21 1.64 -14.63
C LEU A 69 8.85 0.97 -15.84
N MET A 70 9.38 1.73 -16.80
CA MET A 70 10.13 1.19 -17.94
C MET A 70 11.47 0.58 -17.53
N GLU A 71 12.21 1.20 -16.61
CA GLU A 71 13.43 0.64 -16.03
C GLU A 71 13.13 -0.68 -15.29
N ALA A 72 12.03 -0.74 -14.54
CA ALA A 72 11.58 -1.98 -13.90
C ALA A 72 11.18 -3.06 -14.92
N HIS A 73 10.42 -2.68 -15.95
CA HIS A 73 10.04 -3.55 -17.06
C HIS A 73 11.28 -4.19 -17.73
N ASN A 74 12.32 -3.39 -18.03
CA ASN A 74 13.57 -3.87 -18.63
C ASN A 74 14.28 -4.90 -17.74
N VAL A 75 14.27 -4.71 -16.42
CA VAL A 75 14.82 -5.70 -15.50
C VAL A 75 14.02 -7.00 -15.54
N PHE A 76 12.69 -6.93 -15.59
CA PHE A 76 11.83 -8.12 -15.57
C PHE A 76 11.93 -8.97 -16.83
N ILE A 77 12.20 -8.36 -17.99
CA ILE A 77 12.45 -9.10 -19.24
C ILE A 77 13.65 -10.05 -19.10
N GLU A 78 14.68 -9.61 -18.38
CA GLU A 78 15.93 -10.35 -18.22
C GLU A 78 15.88 -11.38 -17.08
N GLU A 79 14.88 -11.30 -16.19
CA GLU A 79 14.77 -12.22 -15.06
C GLU A 79 14.46 -13.65 -15.52
N GLN A 80 15.36 -14.57 -15.17
CA GLN A 80 15.21 -16.01 -15.48
C GLN A 80 14.60 -16.80 -14.34
N GLU A 81 14.66 -16.25 -13.13
CA GLU A 81 14.14 -16.86 -11.91
C GLU A 81 12.83 -16.18 -11.51
N PRO A 82 11.95 -16.85 -10.73
CA PRO A 82 10.79 -16.19 -10.18
C PRO A 82 11.21 -14.95 -9.38
N PHE A 83 10.41 -13.89 -9.42
CA PHE A 83 10.76 -12.65 -8.75
C PHE A 83 9.58 -12.04 -8.01
N ILE A 84 9.90 -11.23 -7.00
CA ILE A 84 8.99 -10.27 -6.38
C ILE A 84 9.61 -8.88 -6.51
N SER A 85 8.80 -7.92 -6.94
CA SER A 85 9.24 -6.54 -7.07
C SER A 85 8.25 -5.60 -6.40
N VAL A 86 8.80 -4.60 -5.71
CA VAL A 86 8.04 -3.47 -5.19
C VAL A 86 8.54 -2.23 -5.93
N ILE A 87 7.64 -1.53 -6.61
CA ILE A 87 7.93 -0.29 -7.33
C ILE A 87 7.20 0.84 -6.61
N LEU A 88 7.96 1.80 -6.06
CA LEU A 88 7.42 2.95 -5.35
C LEU A 88 7.45 4.17 -6.27
N THR A 89 6.26 4.55 -6.77
CA THR A 89 6.07 5.78 -7.55
C THR A 89 6.15 7.01 -6.67
N ALA A 90 6.49 8.15 -7.26
CA ALA A 90 6.59 9.43 -6.54
C ALA A 90 6.11 10.64 -7.36
N GLY A 91 5.71 10.45 -8.63
CA GLY A 91 5.32 11.53 -9.53
C GLY A 91 4.13 12.38 -9.05
N HIS A 92 3.24 11.83 -8.21
CA HIS A 92 2.15 12.56 -7.57
C HIS A 92 2.57 13.35 -6.32
N HIS A 93 3.82 13.82 -6.27
CA HIS A 93 4.31 14.76 -5.25
C HIS A 93 4.58 16.17 -5.84
N PRO A 94 4.38 17.25 -5.05
CA PRO A 94 4.84 18.58 -5.43
C PRO A 94 6.34 18.58 -5.78
N PRO A 95 6.77 19.27 -6.86
CA PRO A 95 6.03 20.30 -7.60
C PRO A 95 5.14 19.77 -8.76
N PHE A 96 4.87 18.46 -8.81
CA PHE A 96 4.08 17.78 -9.85
C PHE A 96 4.74 17.91 -11.23
N SER A 97 6.05 17.62 -11.30
CA SER A 97 6.78 17.64 -12.57
C SER A 97 6.33 16.50 -13.47
N ILE A 98 6.06 16.82 -14.73
CA ILE A 98 5.72 15.86 -15.76
C ILE A 98 6.68 16.13 -16.93
N PRO A 99 7.48 15.14 -17.36
CA PRO A 99 8.33 15.28 -18.54
C PRO A 99 7.49 15.39 -19.82
N ASP A 100 8.10 15.87 -20.89
CA ASP A 100 7.48 15.81 -22.21
C ASP A 100 7.54 14.37 -22.72
N ILE A 101 6.38 13.70 -22.79
CA ILE A 101 6.24 12.30 -23.19
C ILE A 101 5.20 12.23 -24.30
N ASP A 102 5.56 11.56 -25.39
CA ASP A 102 4.66 11.35 -26.52
C ASP A 102 3.42 10.55 -26.09
N GLY A 103 2.25 10.99 -26.52
CA GLY A 103 0.98 10.35 -26.17
C GLY A 103 0.35 10.78 -24.83
N PHE A 104 1.01 11.57 -23.98
CA PHE A 104 0.37 12.14 -22.78
C PHE A 104 -0.10 13.58 -22.99
N GLU A 105 -1.42 13.80 -22.94
CA GLU A 105 -2.01 15.13 -23.06
C GLU A 105 -2.50 15.68 -21.71
N HIS A 106 -2.17 16.94 -21.43
CA HIS A 106 -2.67 17.66 -20.25
C HIS A 106 -4.17 17.94 -20.34
N THR A 107 -4.88 17.68 -19.24
CA THR A 107 -6.31 17.99 -19.07
C THR A 107 -6.49 19.30 -18.30
N PRO A 108 -7.39 20.19 -18.73
CA PRO A 108 -7.71 21.41 -18.01
C PRO A 108 -8.42 21.11 -16.67
N PHE A 109 -8.09 21.89 -15.65
CA PHE A 109 -8.72 21.77 -14.34
C PHE A 109 -10.14 22.36 -14.34
N THR A 110 -11.07 21.73 -13.60
CA THR A 110 -12.47 22.14 -13.56
C THR A 110 -13.01 22.00 -12.14
N GLU A 111 -14.17 22.60 -11.87
CA GLU A 111 -14.86 22.44 -10.57
C GLU A 111 -15.23 20.98 -10.26
N LYS A 112 -15.42 20.12 -11.28
CA LYS A 112 -15.61 18.69 -11.06
C LYS A 112 -14.36 18.08 -10.41
N HIS A 113 -13.17 18.43 -10.90
CA HIS A 113 -11.91 17.92 -10.35
C HIS A 113 -11.72 18.39 -8.90
N LYS A 114 -12.01 19.66 -8.63
CA LYS A 114 -11.97 20.22 -7.27
C LYS A 114 -12.89 19.48 -6.29
N LYS A 115 -14.12 19.17 -6.71
CA LYS A 115 -15.08 18.41 -5.89
C LYS A 115 -14.59 16.98 -5.58
N ASN A 116 -13.81 16.39 -6.48
CA ASN A 116 -13.24 15.05 -6.36
C ASN A 116 -11.81 15.04 -5.74
N GLY A 117 -11.40 16.12 -5.09
CA GLY A 117 -10.20 16.13 -4.23
C GLY A 117 -8.93 16.69 -4.85
N PHE A 118 -8.92 17.04 -6.13
CA PHE A 118 -7.75 17.67 -6.76
C PHE A 118 -7.68 19.16 -6.44
N SER A 119 -6.49 19.65 -6.12
CA SER A 119 -6.26 21.03 -5.69
C SER A 119 -6.09 22.01 -6.86
N ASN A 120 -5.47 21.58 -7.95
CA ASN A 120 -5.18 22.39 -9.13
C ASN A 120 -4.86 21.53 -10.37
N GLN A 121 -4.57 22.18 -11.50
CA GLN A 121 -4.27 21.49 -12.76
C GLN A 121 -3.02 20.61 -12.71
N LYS A 122 -1.97 21.01 -11.98
CA LYS A 122 -0.73 20.24 -11.89
C LYS A 122 -0.94 18.95 -11.09
N ASP A 123 -1.60 19.07 -9.95
CA ASP A 123 -2.02 17.93 -9.12
C ASP A 123 -2.85 16.90 -9.93
N LEU A 124 -3.90 17.37 -10.63
CA LEU A 124 -4.72 16.54 -11.51
C LEU A 124 -3.88 15.82 -12.58
N ASN A 125 -3.00 16.55 -13.26
CA ASN A 125 -2.23 15.96 -14.35
C ASN A 125 -1.11 15.04 -13.86
N ALA A 126 -0.53 15.27 -12.68
CA ALA A 126 0.43 14.34 -12.10
C ALA A 126 -0.24 13.01 -11.75
N PHE A 127 -1.45 13.04 -11.18
CA PHE A 127 -2.22 11.82 -10.94
C PHE A 127 -2.58 11.09 -12.26
N ARG A 128 -3.00 11.84 -13.28
CA ARG A 128 -3.25 11.26 -14.62
C ARG A 128 -1.99 10.72 -15.28
N PHE A 129 -0.84 11.34 -15.05
CA PHE A 129 0.43 10.89 -15.59
C PHE A 129 0.90 9.58 -14.92
N MET A 130 0.68 9.44 -13.62
CA MET A 130 0.89 8.17 -12.91
C MET A 130 0.01 7.06 -13.49
N ASP A 131 -1.28 7.32 -13.71
CA ASP A 131 -2.21 6.38 -14.34
C ASP A 131 -1.80 5.99 -15.78
N TYR A 132 -1.43 7.00 -16.58
CA TYR A 132 -0.88 6.78 -17.94
C TYR A 132 0.38 5.91 -17.91
N SER A 133 1.33 6.21 -17.02
CA SER A 133 2.58 5.47 -16.88
C SER A 133 2.35 4.00 -16.50
N LEU A 134 1.40 3.75 -15.59
CA LEU A 134 0.96 2.39 -15.25
C LEU A 134 0.31 1.68 -16.44
N GLY A 135 -0.50 2.38 -17.22
CA GLY A 135 -1.09 1.86 -18.45
C GLY A 135 -0.04 1.41 -19.45
N GLU A 136 0.98 2.24 -19.69
CA GLU A 136 2.09 1.92 -20.59
C GLU A 136 2.91 0.74 -20.06
N PHE A 137 3.21 0.69 -18.76
CA PHE A 137 3.85 -0.47 -18.13
C PHE A 137 3.11 -1.78 -18.38
N ILE A 138 1.80 -1.79 -18.16
CA ILE A 138 0.98 -2.98 -18.39
C ILE A 138 0.89 -3.33 -19.89
N ASN A 139 0.85 -2.33 -20.77
CA ASN A 139 0.85 -2.56 -22.22
C ASN A 139 2.17 -3.16 -22.70
N SER A 140 3.31 -2.63 -22.24
CA SER A 140 4.63 -3.21 -22.52
C SER A 140 4.75 -4.62 -21.94
N ALA A 141 4.27 -4.84 -20.71
CA ALA A 141 4.31 -6.16 -20.09
C ALA A 141 3.56 -7.21 -20.91
N LYS A 142 2.38 -6.91 -21.49
CA LYS A 142 1.59 -7.86 -22.30
C LYS A 142 2.37 -8.48 -23.47
N GLU A 143 3.38 -7.79 -23.98
CA GLU A 143 4.20 -8.27 -25.10
C GLU A 143 5.34 -9.20 -24.63
N GLU A 144 5.53 -9.35 -23.31
CA GLU A 144 6.64 -10.05 -22.71
C GLU A 144 6.26 -11.37 -22.03
N LYS A 145 7.22 -12.31 -21.99
CA LYS A 145 7.00 -13.67 -21.49
C LYS A 145 6.58 -13.73 -20.02
N TYR A 146 6.99 -12.77 -19.20
CA TYR A 146 6.68 -12.79 -17.77
C TYR A 146 5.22 -12.46 -17.47
N PHE A 147 4.51 -11.78 -18.36
CA PHE A 147 3.16 -11.26 -18.10
C PHE A 147 2.16 -12.35 -17.74
N GLU A 148 2.13 -13.43 -18.51
CA GLU A 148 1.23 -14.57 -18.26
C GLU A 148 1.51 -15.26 -16.93
N ASN A 149 2.75 -15.19 -16.43
CA ASN A 149 3.17 -15.83 -15.17
C ASN A 149 3.40 -14.82 -14.03
N THR A 150 2.72 -13.68 -14.04
CA THR A 150 2.87 -12.63 -13.02
C THR A 150 1.55 -12.34 -12.32
N ILE A 151 1.63 -12.08 -11.00
CA ILE A 151 0.54 -11.48 -10.22
C ILE A 151 0.88 -9.99 -10.10
N PHE A 152 0.02 -9.16 -10.68
CA PHE A 152 0.11 -7.71 -10.57
C PHE A 152 -0.73 -7.24 -9.39
N VAL A 153 -0.13 -6.38 -8.56
CA VAL A 153 -0.77 -5.74 -7.42
C VAL A 153 -0.58 -4.24 -7.53
N ILE A 154 -1.69 -3.52 -7.65
CA ILE A 154 -1.73 -2.05 -7.68
C ILE A 154 -2.36 -1.61 -6.36
N LEU A 155 -1.58 -0.92 -5.53
CA LEU A 155 -1.97 -0.49 -4.19
C LEU A 155 -1.55 0.97 -3.97
N GLY A 156 -2.43 1.80 -3.42
CA GLY A 156 -2.03 3.10 -2.85
C GLY A 156 -1.39 2.92 -1.47
N ASP A 157 -0.33 3.67 -1.17
CA ASP A 157 0.39 3.60 0.10
C ASP A 157 -0.35 4.35 1.23
N HIS A 158 -0.97 5.47 0.92
CA HIS A 158 -1.86 6.22 1.80
C HIS A 158 -2.93 6.99 1.02
N GLY A 159 -3.99 7.37 1.72
CA GLY A 159 -4.99 8.30 1.20
C GLY A 159 -4.55 9.75 1.37
N PHE A 160 -5.28 10.68 0.75
CA PHE A 160 -5.06 12.12 0.91
C PHE A 160 -6.39 12.79 1.26
N GLY A 161 -6.45 13.44 2.42
CA GLY A 161 -7.60 14.22 2.81
C GLY A 161 -7.78 15.46 1.95
N HIS A 162 -9.00 15.70 1.49
CA HIS A 162 -9.33 16.92 0.75
C HIS A 162 -10.41 17.75 1.46
N SER A 163 -10.48 19.05 1.17
CA SER A 163 -11.35 20.00 1.89
C SER A 163 -12.85 19.69 1.81
N SER A 164 -13.28 18.90 0.83
CA SER A 164 -14.67 18.45 0.68
C SER A 164 -15.02 17.17 1.46
N GLN A 165 -14.05 16.51 2.11
CA GLN A 165 -14.32 15.37 2.98
C GLN A 165 -14.48 15.82 4.45
N PRO A 166 -15.46 15.26 5.18
CA PRO A 166 -15.59 15.54 6.59
C PRO A 166 -14.44 14.89 7.37
N ASN A 167 -13.77 15.67 8.21
CA ASN A 167 -12.74 15.19 9.13
C ASN A 167 -13.39 14.72 10.44
N LEU A 168 -14.13 13.61 10.38
CA LEU A 168 -14.92 13.10 11.51
C LEU A 168 -14.07 12.51 12.64
N PHE A 169 -12.90 11.95 12.31
CA PHE A 169 -12.10 11.15 13.24
C PHE A 169 -10.69 11.72 13.45
N GLY A 170 -10.47 12.99 13.08
CA GLY A 170 -9.18 13.65 13.21
C GLY A 170 -8.09 12.92 12.42
N ALA A 171 -6.97 12.62 13.11
CA ALA A 171 -5.84 11.91 12.52
C ALA A 171 -6.17 10.47 12.07
N LEU A 172 -7.26 9.88 12.58
CA LEU A 172 -7.74 8.55 12.16
C LEU A 172 -8.90 8.62 11.15
N SER A 173 -9.05 9.75 10.46
CA SER A 173 -10.07 9.88 9.42
C SER A 173 -9.81 8.92 8.26
N LEU A 174 -10.87 8.21 7.84
CA LEU A 174 -10.77 7.09 6.91
C LEU A 174 -10.22 7.47 5.53
N HIS A 175 -10.39 8.73 5.10
CA HIS A 175 -9.83 9.21 3.85
C HIS A 175 -8.29 9.21 3.80
N ASN A 176 -7.61 9.11 4.95
CA ASN A 176 -6.15 8.97 4.99
C ASN A 176 -5.70 7.52 4.79
N PHE A 177 -6.61 6.55 4.87
CA PHE A 177 -6.29 5.11 4.88
C PHE A 177 -7.01 4.33 3.78
N HIS A 178 -8.10 4.86 3.21
CA HIS A 178 -8.84 4.21 2.14
C HIS A 178 -8.14 4.47 0.79
N VAL A 179 -7.54 3.41 0.26
CA VAL A 179 -6.70 3.41 -0.94
C VAL A 179 -7.19 2.35 -1.93
N PRO A 180 -6.92 2.50 -3.24
CA PRO A 180 -7.22 1.46 -4.20
C PRO A 180 -6.36 0.23 -3.96
N LEU A 181 -6.95 -0.96 -4.14
CA LEU A 181 -6.24 -2.23 -4.24
C LEU A 181 -6.84 -3.02 -5.40
N THR A 182 -6.02 -3.30 -6.41
CA THR A 182 -6.36 -4.18 -7.53
C THR A 182 -5.33 -5.29 -7.61
N ILE A 183 -5.80 -6.53 -7.60
CA ILE A 183 -4.97 -7.72 -7.82
C ILE A 183 -5.47 -8.40 -9.08
N PHE A 184 -4.59 -8.63 -10.05
CA PHE A 184 -4.91 -9.40 -11.23
C PHE A 184 -3.72 -10.25 -11.68
N SER A 185 -4.01 -11.34 -12.36
CA SER A 185 -3.00 -12.21 -12.94
C SER A 185 -3.59 -12.90 -14.17
N PRO A 186 -2.97 -12.75 -15.35
CA PRO A 186 -3.45 -13.41 -16.56
C PRO A 186 -3.46 -14.94 -16.42
N GLY A 187 -2.38 -15.53 -15.91
CA GLY A 187 -2.24 -16.99 -15.80
C GLY A 187 -3.09 -17.66 -14.72
N LEU A 188 -3.48 -16.94 -13.66
CA LEU A 188 -4.30 -17.52 -12.57
C LEU A 188 -5.80 -17.57 -12.89
N ASN A 189 -6.27 -17.00 -14.00
CA ASN A 189 -7.70 -16.97 -14.38
C ASN A 189 -8.63 -16.53 -13.24
N LEU A 190 -8.19 -15.53 -12.46
CA LEU A 190 -8.96 -15.00 -11.35
C LEU A 190 -10.30 -14.45 -11.87
N GLN A 191 -11.40 -14.92 -11.28
CA GLN A 191 -12.72 -14.38 -11.63
C GLN A 191 -12.81 -12.93 -11.16
N HIS A 192 -13.29 -12.05 -12.05
CA HIS A 192 -13.54 -10.67 -11.68
C HIS A 192 -14.52 -10.61 -10.49
N LYS A 193 -14.11 -9.91 -9.44
CA LYS A 193 -14.90 -9.76 -8.22
C LYS A 193 -14.55 -8.44 -7.54
N GLU A 194 -15.58 -7.68 -7.22
CA GLU A 194 -15.47 -6.58 -6.27
C GLU A 194 -15.62 -7.13 -4.84
N ILE A 195 -14.68 -6.78 -3.97
CA ILE A 195 -14.69 -7.16 -2.56
C ILE A 195 -14.87 -5.89 -1.74
N SER A 196 -16.02 -5.77 -1.07
CA SER A 196 -16.36 -4.62 -0.22
C SER A 196 -16.04 -4.84 1.26
N ASP A 197 -15.50 -6.00 1.61
CA ASP A 197 -15.05 -6.31 2.96
C ASP A 197 -13.89 -5.40 3.38
N VAL A 198 -13.92 -4.94 4.63
CA VAL A 198 -12.81 -4.17 5.22
C VAL A 198 -11.54 -5.04 5.24
N ALA A 199 -10.46 -4.49 4.68
CA ALA A 199 -9.13 -5.05 4.64
C ALA A 199 -8.08 -3.98 4.97
N SER A 200 -6.88 -4.43 5.32
CA SER A 200 -5.73 -3.57 5.59
C SER A 200 -4.58 -3.90 4.63
N SER A 201 -3.70 -2.92 4.36
CA SER A 201 -2.51 -3.14 3.52
C SER A 201 -1.58 -4.21 4.10
N ILE A 202 -1.60 -4.43 5.42
CA ILE A 202 -0.84 -5.51 6.07
C ILE A 202 -1.35 -6.91 5.70
N ASP A 203 -2.59 -7.04 5.22
CA ASP A 203 -3.18 -8.30 4.75
C ASP A 203 -2.63 -8.71 3.38
N LEU A 204 -1.98 -7.80 2.66
CA LEU A 204 -1.57 -8.02 1.28
C LEU A 204 -0.56 -9.17 1.15
N MET A 205 0.52 -9.15 1.94
CA MET A 205 1.56 -10.18 1.80
C MET A 205 1.04 -11.59 2.11
N PRO A 206 0.32 -11.85 3.24
CA PRO A 206 -0.31 -13.16 3.46
C PRO A 206 -1.26 -13.60 2.33
N THR A 207 -1.95 -12.64 1.69
CA THR A 207 -2.83 -12.89 0.54
C THR A 207 -2.04 -13.29 -0.70
N ILE A 208 -0.95 -12.58 -1.01
CA ILE A 208 -0.03 -12.91 -2.12
C ILE A 208 0.59 -14.30 -1.91
N MET A 209 1.07 -14.60 -0.70
CA MET A 209 1.62 -15.93 -0.38
C MET A 209 0.58 -17.04 -0.60
N GLY A 210 -0.69 -16.76 -0.26
CA GLY A 210 -1.81 -17.65 -0.56
C GLY A 210 -2.05 -17.88 -2.06
N LEU A 211 -1.99 -16.81 -2.87
CA LEU A 211 -2.11 -16.91 -4.34
C LEU A 211 -0.97 -17.71 -4.96
N LEU A 212 0.25 -17.51 -4.46
CA LEU A 212 1.45 -18.24 -4.91
C LEU A 212 1.47 -19.69 -4.43
N SER A 213 0.56 -20.10 -3.54
CA SER A 213 0.57 -21.42 -2.88
C SER A 213 1.90 -21.74 -2.19
N VAL A 214 2.60 -20.71 -1.70
CA VAL A 214 3.87 -20.85 -0.96
C VAL A 214 3.54 -21.06 0.51
N PRO A 215 4.10 -22.08 1.19
CA PRO A 215 3.95 -22.21 2.63
C PRO A 215 4.72 -21.09 3.35
N TYR A 216 4.11 -20.49 4.37
CA TYR A 216 4.71 -19.41 5.14
C TYR A 216 4.29 -19.47 6.61
N VAL A 217 5.12 -18.86 7.47
CA VAL A 217 4.76 -18.62 8.87
C VAL A 217 4.37 -17.16 9.01
N ASN A 218 3.09 -16.91 9.26
CA ASN A 218 2.62 -15.53 9.42
C ASN A 218 2.94 -15.01 10.81
N THR A 219 3.99 -14.21 10.93
CA THR A 219 4.34 -13.47 12.15
C THR A 219 3.83 -12.02 12.12
N THR A 220 3.13 -11.63 11.05
CA THR A 220 2.55 -10.29 10.90
C THR A 220 1.15 -10.20 11.54
N LEU A 221 0.61 -8.99 11.62
CA LEU A 221 -0.78 -8.75 12.04
C LEU A 221 -1.80 -8.99 10.92
N GLY A 222 -1.34 -9.14 9.67
CA GLY A 222 -2.22 -9.32 8.53
C GLY A 222 -2.74 -10.74 8.39
N LYS A 223 -3.77 -10.91 7.56
CA LYS A 223 -4.38 -12.21 7.25
C LYS A 223 -4.54 -12.39 5.75
N ASN A 224 -4.65 -13.64 5.31
CA ASN A 224 -4.94 -13.93 3.91
C ASN A 224 -6.43 -13.67 3.62
N LEU A 225 -6.71 -12.68 2.76
CA LEU A 225 -8.07 -12.24 2.41
C LEU A 225 -8.86 -13.27 1.57
N LEU A 226 -8.18 -14.28 1.01
CA LEU A 226 -8.80 -15.31 0.16
C LEU A 226 -9.21 -16.57 0.95
N GLN A 227 -8.93 -16.63 2.25
CA GLN A 227 -9.31 -17.79 3.06
C GLN A 227 -10.83 -17.89 3.20
N THR A 228 -11.34 -19.12 3.04
CA THR A 228 -12.79 -19.43 3.07
C THR A 228 -13.39 -19.40 4.48
N ASN A 229 -12.58 -19.64 5.51
CA ASN A 229 -12.96 -19.44 6.90
C ASN A 229 -12.89 -17.94 7.21
N LYS A 230 -14.02 -17.25 7.02
CA LYS A 230 -14.16 -15.80 7.25
C LYS A 230 -13.78 -15.44 8.69
N MET A 231 -12.51 -15.11 8.93
CA MET A 231 -12.16 -14.25 10.05
C MET A 231 -12.86 -12.90 9.83
N ALA A 232 -13.33 -12.27 10.91
CA ALA A 232 -14.04 -10.99 10.81
C ALA A 232 -13.24 -9.99 9.96
N SER A 233 -13.91 -9.36 8.98
CA SER A 233 -13.36 -8.33 8.09
C SER A 233 -13.09 -7.07 8.90
N ASN A 234 -11.83 -6.89 9.33
CA ASN A 234 -11.43 -5.82 10.21
C ASN A 234 -10.10 -5.23 9.76
N ALA A 235 -9.91 -3.93 9.96
CA ALA A 235 -8.66 -3.23 9.73
C ALA A 235 -8.25 -2.44 10.98
N PHE A 236 -7.03 -2.67 11.45
CA PHE A 236 -6.43 -1.91 12.54
C PHE A 236 -5.68 -0.70 11.98
N ILE A 237 -5.92 0.47 12.58
CA ILE A 237 -5.27 1.74 12.24
C ILE A 237 -4.77 2.43 13.50
N PHE A 238 -3.66 3.15 13.41
CA PHE A 238 -3.08 3.87 14.53
C PHE A 238 -2.41 5.16 14.06
N THR A 239 -2.31 6.13 14.97
CA THR A 239 -1.60 7.38 14.70
C THR A 239 -0.11 7.25 14.94
N ALA A 240 0.71 8.06 14.26
CA ALA A 240 2.16 8.08 14.47
C ALA A 240 2.57 8.39 15.93
N THR A 241 1.74 9.11 16.67
CA THR A 241 1.94 9.40 18.11
C THR A 241 1.61 8.22 19.01
N ASN A 242 0.95 7.17 18.49
CA ASN A 242 0.45 6.00 19.23
C ASN A 242 -0.49 6.34 20.41
N SER A 243 -1.03 7.56 20.44
CA SER A 243 -1.97 8.04 21.48
C SER A 243 -3.40 7.63 21.20
N THR A 244 -3.71 7.34 19.93
CA THR A 244 -5.02 6.90 19.45
C THR A 244 -4.86 5.79 18.41
N TYR A 245 -5.75 4.81 18.48
CA TYR A 245 -5.79 3.65 17.60
C TYR A 245 -7.25 3.24 17.38
N GLY A 246 -7.50 2.49 16.32
CA GLY A 246 -8.86 2.12 15.96
C GLY A 246 -8.94 0.81 15.20
N LEU A 247 -10.09 0.18 15.34
CA LEU A 247 -10.45 -1.05 14.64
C LEU A 247 -11.75 -0.82 13.88
N ILE A 248 -11.66 -0.95 12.56
CA ILE A 248 -12.78 -0.80 11.65
C ILE A 248 -13.30 -2.20 11.31
N SER A 249 -14.61 -2.38 11.25
CA SER A 249 -15.29 -3.52 10.62
C SER A 249 -16.30 -3.03 9.60
N ASN A 250 -17.00 -3.94 8.93
CA ASN A 250 -18.08 -3.58 8.00
C ASN A 250 -19.23 -2.79 8.70
N ASN A 251 -19.43 -2.95 10.00
CA ASN A 251 -20.56 -2.35 10.73
C ASN A 251 -20.15 -1.18 11.62
N TYR A 252 -18.98 -1.28 12.26
CA TYR A 252 -18.58 -0.35 13.31
C TYR A 252 -17.15 0.11 13.14
N TYR A 253 -16.87 1.28 13.68
CA TYR A 253 -15.52 1.77 13.85
C TYR A 253 -15.31 2.15 15.32
N VAL A 254 -14.43 1.39 15.99
CA VAL A 254 -14.06 1.62 17.39
C VAL A 254 -12.76 2.42 17.40
N ILE A 255 -12.78 3.60 18.00
CA ILE A 255 -11.61 4.45 18.24
C ILE A 255 -11.32 4.42 19.74
N SER A 256 -10.08 4.15 20.09
CA SER A 256 -9.61 4.04 21.47
C SER A 256 -8.46 5.00 21.72
N ASN A 257 -8.45 5.60 22.90
CA ASN A 257 -7.33 6.37 23.42
C ASN A 257 -6.49 5.51 24.37
N VAL A 258 -5.24 5.91 24.59
CA VAL A 258 -4.35 5.25 25.56
C VAL A 258 -4.82 5.33 27.01
N ASP A 259 -5.74 6.25 27.34
CA ASP A 259 -6.38 6.34 28.66
C ASP A 259 -7.51 5.31 28.85
N GLY A 260 -7.81 4.50 27.82
CA GLY A 260 -8.86 3.49 27.84
C GLY A 260 -10.24 4.01 27.44
N SER A 261 -10.40 5.31 27.15
CA SER A 261 -11.65 5.83 26.59
C SER A 261 -11.87 5.34 25.16
N ASN A 262 -13.14 5.11 24.82
CA ASN A 262 -13.55 4.57 23.52
C ASN A 262 -14.68 5.42 22.93
N THR A 263 -14.61 5.63 21.62
CA THR A 263 -15.69 6.20 20.80
C THR A 263 -16.08 5.16 19.75
N VAL A 264 -17.38 4.97 19.53
CA VAL A 264 -17.88 4.02 18.53
C VAL A 264 -18.70 4.77 17.49
N TYR A 265 -18.41 4.51 16.22
CA TYR A 265 -19.15 5.02 15.08
C TYR A 265 -19.85 3.87 14.36
N ASP A 266 -21.15 4.01 14.11
CA ASP A 266 -21.95 3.08 13.32
C ASP A 266 -21.83 3.47 11.83
N MET A 267 -21.19 2.59 11.06
CA MET A 267 -20.92 2.81 9.63
C MET A 267 -22.19 2.77 8.79
N ASN A 268 -23.24 2.08 9.26
CA ASN A 268 -24.51 1.96 8.54
C ASN A 268 -25.40 3.19 8.76
N ASN A 269 -25.41 3.73 9.98
CA ASN A 269 -26.24 4.86 10.36
C ASN A 269 -25.52 6.22 10.30
N ASN A 270 -24.21 6.21 10.03
CA ASN A 270 -23.36 7.39 9.95
C ASN A 270 -23.42 8.29 11.19
N ASN A 271 -23.37 7.68 12.38
CA ASN A 271 -23.43 8.41 13.64
C ASN A 271 -22.56 7.79 14.74
N PHE A 272 -22.18 8.62 15.71
CA PHE A 272 -21.59 8.14 16.94
C PHE A 272 -22.65 7.54 17.84
N ILE A 273 -22.33 6.42 18.47
CA ILE A 273 -23.23 5.67 19.35
C ILE A 273 -22.56 5.41 20.70
N ASP A 274 -23.38 5.37 21.76
CA ASP A 274 -22.97 4.97 23.11
C ASP A 274 -23.56 3.60 23.50
N THR A 275 -24.21 2.92 22.56
CA THR A 275 -24.80 1.60 22.80
C THR A 275 -23.73 0.52 22.80
N ALA A 276 -23.76 -0.34 23.81
CA ALA A 276 -22.94 -1.54 23.85
C ALA A 276 -23.73 -2.73 23.31
N ASN A 277 -23.09 -3.54 22.48
CA ASN A 277 -23.57 -4.85 22.10
C ASN A 277 -22.40 -5.85 22.08
N LEU A 278 -22.70 -7.14 21.86
CA LEU A 278 -21.68 -8.19 21.88
C LEU A 278 -20.59 -7.96 20.82
N GLU A 279 -20.92 -7.44 19.65
CA GLU A 279 -19.98 -7.17 18.56
C GLU A 279 -19.04 -6.00 18.92
N ILE A 280 -19.61 -4.88 19.39
CA ILE A 280 -18.84 -3.70 19.82
C ILE A 280 -17.89 -4.05 20.96
N ASN A 281 -18.33 -4.84 21.93
CA ASN A 281 -17.47 -5.27 23.05
C ASN A 281 -16.31 -6.14 22.56
N LYS A 282 -16.57 -7.11 21.68
CA LYS A 282 -15.51 -7.91 21.03
C LYS A 282 -14.55 -7.04 20.22
N MET A 283 -15.06 -6.05 19.50
CA MET A 283 -14.22 -5.12 18.74
C MET A 283 -13.34 -4.26 19.63
N LYS A 284 -13.83 -3.79 20.79
CA LYS A 284 -13.01 -3.08 21.79
C LYS A 284 -11.88 -3.97 22.31
N GLU A 285 -12.18 -5.21 22.67
CA GLU A 285 -11.17 -6.19 23.12
C GLU A 285 -10.13 -6.46 22.02
N LEU A 286 -10.58 -6.69 20.78
CA LEU A 286 -9.70 -6.90 19.63
C LEU A 286 -8.84 -5.67 19.33
N ASN A 287 -9.42 -4.46 19.39
CA ASN A 287 -8.68 -3.22 19.13
C ASN A 287 -7.51 -3.06 20.12
N ASN A 288 -7.77 -3.30 21.40
CA ASN A 288 -6.73 -3.34 22.43
C ASN A 288 -5.71 -4.45 22.16
N GLY A 289 -6.16 -5.64 21.77
CA GLY A 289 -5.31 -6.76 21.39
C GLY A 289 -4.33 -6.41 20.25
N PHE A 290 -4.83 -5.83 19.16
CA PHE A 290 -4.01 -5.37 18.03
C PHE A 290 -3.01 -4.28 18.46
N TYR A 291 -3.44 -3.33 19.29
CA TYR A 291 -2.57 -2.28 19.82
C TYR A 291 -1.40 -2.84 20.65
N HIS A 292 -1.66 -3.81 21.53
CA HIS A 292 -0.60 -4.42 22.33
C HIS A 292 0.27 -5.37 21.50
N MET A 293 -0.32 -6.12 20.56
CA MET A 293 0.41 -7.00 19.67
C MET A 293 1.34 -6.21 18.73
N SER A 294 0.90 -5.08 18.17
CA SER A 294 1.76 -4.25 17.31
C SER A 294 3.00 -3.74 18.04
N LYS A 295 2.86 -3.39 19.33
CA LYS A 295 3.99 -3.03 20.19
C LYS A 295 4.88 -4.23 20.50
N PHE A 296 4.29 -5.39 20.76
CA PHE A 296 5.03 -6.61 21.07
C PHE A 296 5.88 -7.07 19.87
N LEU A 297 5.28 -7.13 18.68
CA LEU A 297 5.94 -7.60 17.46
C LEU A 297 7.19 -6.78 17.12
N ARG A 298 7.19 -5.47 17.39
CA ARG A 298 8.36 -4.61 17.20
C ARG A 298 9.63 -5.15 17.87
N TYR A 299 9.50 -5.91 18.97
CA TYR A 299 10.65 -6.47 19.70
C TYR A 299 10.82 -7.98 19.53
N HIS A 300 9.85 -8.67 18.93
CA HIS A 300 9.74 -10.13 18.99
C HIS A 300 9.40 -10.80 17.66
N ASN A 301 9.42 -10.05 16.56
CA ASN A 301 9.18 -10.57 15.22
C ASN A 301 10.50 -10.98 14.56
N GLU A 302 11.05 -12.13 14.98
CA GLU A 302 12.28 -12.73 14.41
C GLU A 302 11.98 -14.01 13.62
#